data_AF-A0A2P6S4F3-F1
#
_entry.id   AF-A0A2P6S4F3-F1
#
_cell.length_a   1.000
_cell.length_b   1.000
_cell.length_c   1.000
_cell.angle_alpha   90.00
_cell.angle_beta   90.00
_cell.angle_gamma   90.00
#
_symmetry.space_group_name_H-M   'P 1'
#
loop_
_entity.id
_entity.type
_entity.pdbx_description
1 polymer ?
#
loop_
_entity_poly.entity_id
_entity_poly.type
_entity_poly.pdbx_seq_one_letter_code
_entity_poly.pdbx_strand_id
1 'polypeptide(L)'
;MKTKKFSKQRRARRSKRSKLSQLPTQTHETRRVTEEGVSPLVEKYWFQRYDLFSRYDEGIKLDEQGWYPVTPEQIAIRQAKRCENATVVIDCFAGVGGNAIQFASLLGVDSQLLNYQFDKFLALWFT
;
A
#
# COMPACT_ATOMS: atom_id res chain seq x y z
N MET A 1 -20.75 35.49 5.92
CA MET A 1 -20.50 34.22 5.19
C MET A 1 -19.24 34.34 4.33
N LYS A 2 -18.24 33.44 4.49
CA LYS A 2 -16.98 33.43 3.71
C LYS A 2 -16.74 32.04 3.08
N THR A 3 -17.14 31.83 1.83
CA THR A 3 -16.96 30.55 1.11
C THR A 3 -16.31 30.76 -0.27
N LYS A 4 -15.00 31.07 -0.31
CA LYS A 4 -14.23 31.12 -1.58
C LYS A 4 -12.80 30.56 -1.50
N LYS A 5 -12.32 30.06 -0.36
CA LYS A 5 -10.90 29.62 -0.20
C LYS A 5 -10.61 28.18 -0.65
N PHE A 6 -11.55 27.25 -0.52
CA PHE A 6 -11.30 25.82 -0.80
C PHE A 6 -11.15 25.46 -2.29
N SER A 7 -11.86 26.15 -3.20
CA SER A 7 -11.82 25.83 -4.64
C SER A 7 -10.51 26.23 -5.32
N LYS A 8 -9.92 27.37 -4.93
CA LYS A 8 -8.59 27.81 -5.42
C LYS A 8 -7.49 26.84 -5.03
N GLN A 9 -7.55 26.28 -3.82
CA GLN A 9 -6.56 25.34 -3.30
C GLN A 9 -6.56 24.01 -4.07
N ARG A 10 -7.73 23.50 -4.48
CA ARG A 10 -7.85 22.30 -5.34
C ARG A 10 -7.25 22.52 -6.74
N ARG A 11 -7.45 23.70 -7.35
CA ARG A 11 -6.93 24.02 -8.69
C ARG A 11 -5.41 24.16 -8.71
N ALA A 12 -4.82 24.75 -7.66
CA ALA A 12 -3.38 24.87 -7.49
C ALA A 12 -2.67 23.50 -7.32
N ARG A 13 -3.28 22.58 -6.56
CA ARG A 13 -2.77 21.20 -6.39
C ARG A 13 -2.79 20.41 -7.70
N ARG A 14 -3.84 20.55 -8.53
CA ARG A 14 -3.96 19.89 -9.84
C ARG A 14 -2.88 20.39 -10.83
N SER A 15 -2.60 21.68 -10.83
CA SER A 15 -1.53 22.28 -11.65
C SER A 15 -0.13 21.81 -11.23
N LYS A 16 0.15 21.70 -9.92
CA LYS A 16 1.44 21.16 -9.43
C LYS A 16 1.65 19.69 -9.83
N ARG A 17 0.60 18.86 -9.77
CA ARG A 17 0.67 17.44 -10.15
C ARG A 17 0.97 17.24 -11.64
N SER A 18 0.44 18.10 -12.50
CA SER A 18 0.75 18.12 -13.94
C SER A 18 2.18 18.58 -14.25
N LYS A 19 2.79 19.40 -13.39
CA LYS A 19 4.22 19.76 -13.51
C LYS A 19 5.13 18.63 -13.05
N LEU A 20 4.71 17.86 -12.03
CA LEU A 20 5.46 16.71 -11.52
C LEU A 20 5.54 15.56 -12.55
N SER A 21 4.51 15.38 -13.38
CA SER A 21 4.52 14.38 -14.47
C SER A 21 5.44 14.74 -15.64
N GLN A 22 5.98 15.96 -15.67
CA GLN A 22 6.94 16.43 -16.69
C GLN A 22 8.38 16.43 -16.18
N LEU A 23 8.63 15.99 -14.95
CA LEU A 23 10.00 15.79 -14.47
C LEU A 23 10.64 14.64 -15.25
N PRO A 24 11.89 14.79 -15.72
CA PRO A 24 12.59 13.71 -16.40
C PRO A 24 12.69 12.52 -15.45
N THR A 25 12.11 11.38 -15.85
CA THR A 25 12.29 10.10 -15.18
C THR A 25 13.79 9.83 -15.20
N GLN A 26 14.46 9.99 -14.06
CA GLN A 26 15.84 9.53 -13.92
C GLN A 26 15.82 8.02 -14.11
N THR A 27 16.19 7.57 -15.30
CA THR A 27 16.50 6.19 -15.60
C THR A 27 17.75 5.85 -14.81
N HIS A 28 17.57 5.45 -13.55
CA HIS A 28 18.57 4.68 -12.84
C HIS A 28 18.86 3.44 -13.67
N GLU A 29 20.11 3.27 -14.12
CA GLU A 29 20.59 2.05 -14.74
C GLU A 29 20.15 0.86 -13.88
N THR A 30 19.20 0.09 -14.39
CA THR A 30 18.52 -0.94 -13.62
C THR A 30 19.49 -2.11 -13.50
N ARG A 31 20.09 -2.27 -12.32
CA ARG A 31 20.69 -3.55 -11.91
C ARG A 31 19.58 -4.60 -12.04
N ARG A 32 19.64 -5.44 -13.08
CA ARG A 32 18.66 -6.52 -13.28
C ARG A 32 18.65 -7.38 -12.03
N VAL A 33 17.49 -7.53 -11.40
CA VAL A 33 17.31 -8.43 -10.27
C VAL A 33 17.51 -9.86 -10.75
N THR A 34 18.48 -10.58 -10.17
CA THR A 34 18.76 -11.99 -10.45
C THR A 34 18.08 -12.92 -9.45
N GLU A 35 16.98 -12.48 -8.83
CA GLU A 35 16.21 -13.32 -7.91
C GLU A 35 15.19 -14.16 -8.69
N GLU A 36 15.27 -15.47 -8.49
CA GLU A 36 14.38 -16.45 -9.10
C GLU A 36 12.92 -16.16 -8.69
N GLY A 37 12.09 -15.76 -9.66
CA GLY A 37 10.65 -15.53 -9.47
C GLY A 37 10.18 -14.09 -9.60
N VAL A 38 11.08 -13.10 -9.73
CA VAL A 38 10.68 -11.70 -9.97
C VAL A 38 10.62 -11.40 -11.46
N SER A 39 9.40 -11.22 -11.99
CA SER A 39 9.18 -10.81 -13.38
C SER A 39 9.75 -9.39 -13.62
N PRO A 40 10.35 -9.11 -14.80
CA PRO A 40 10.81 -7.76 -15.15
C PRO A 40 9.71 -6.69 -15.05
N LEU A 41 8.44 -7.08 -15.16
CA LEU A 41 7.30 -6.17 -15.05
C LEU A 41 7.10 -5.62 -13.62
N VAL A 42 7.49 -6.40 -12.60
CA VAL A 42 7.33 -6.04 -11.18
C VAL A 42 8.63 -5.61 -10.51
N GLU A 43 9.75 -5.64 -11.22
CA GLU A 43 11.09 -5.31 -10.72
C GLU A 43 11.13 -3.94 -9.99
N LYS A 44 10.47 -2.92 -10.53
CA LYS A 44 10.43 -1.60 -9.87
C LYS A 44 9.76 -1.63 -8.49
N TYR A 45 8.77 -2.52 -8.29
CA TYR A 45 8.07 -2.69 -7.01
C TYR A 45 8.86 -3.59 -6.08
N TRP A 46 9.61 -4.56 -6.61
CA TRP A 46 10.52 -5.39 -5.85
C TRP A 46 11.55 -4.57 -5.07
N PHE A 47 12.14 -3.56 -5.71
CA PHE A 47 13.07 -2.63 -5.06
C PHE A 47 12.41 -1.76 -3.98
N GLN A 48 11.09 -1.61 -4.03
CA GLN A 48 10.28 -0.84 -3.08
C GLN A 48 9.51 -1.74 -2.12
N ARG A 49 9.77 -3.04 -2.08
CA ARG A 49 8.94 -4.01 -1.34
C ARG A 49 8.80 -3.66 0.15
N TYR A 50 9.82 -3.07 0.76
CA TYR A 50 9.77 -2.62 2.16
C TYR A 50 8.96 -1.34 2.39
N ASP A 51 8.74 -0.53 1.34
CA ASP A 51 7.78 0.59 1.39
C ASP A 51 6.34 0.08 1.28
N LEU A 52 6.14 -1.05 0.60
CA LEU A 52 4.84 -1.72 0.47
C LEU A 52 4.49 -2.47 1.76
N PHE A 53 5.44 -3.25 2.29
CA PHE A 53 5.34 -3.99 3.55
C PHE A 53 6.69 -3.95 4.27
N SER A 54 6.77 -3.26 5.40
CA SER A 54 7.98 -3.19 6.23
C SER A 54 8.44 -4.57 6.71
N ARG A 55 7.49 -5.48 6.96
CA ARG A 55 7.70 -6.89 7.35
C ARG A 55 7.68 -7.84 6.15
N TYR A 56 8.16 -7.41 4.97
CA TYR A 56 8.13 -8.24 3.75
C TYR A 56 8.77 -9.62 3.95
N ASP A 57 9.92 -9.66 4.63
CA ASP A 57 10.71 -10.89 4.82
C ASP A 57 10.08 -11.88 5.81
N GLU A 58 8.98 -11.52 6.47
CA GLU A 58 8.25 -12.38 7.40
C GLU A 58 7.21 -13.26 6.71
N GLY A 59 7.42 -13.54 5.41
CA GLY A 59 6.59 -14.45 4.64
C GLY A 59 5.52 -13.77 3.77
N ILE A 60 5.64 -12.46 3.51
CA ILE A 60 4.77 -11.79 2.54
C ILE A 60 5.01 -12.38 1.15
N LYS A 61 3.92 -12.78 0.50
CA LYS A 61 3.93 -13.27 -0.88
C LYS A 61 2.96 -12.44 -1.71
N LEU A 62 3.41 -12.03 -2.88
CA LEU A 62 2.64 -11.22 -3.82
C LEU A 62 2.70 -11.91 -5.17
N ASP A 63 1.54 -12.07 -5.81
CA ASP A 63 1.45 -12.44 -7.20
C ASP A 63 1.82 -11.26 -8.10
N GLU A 64 2.04 -11.51 -9.39
CA GLU A 64 2.44 -10.47 -10.33
C GLU A 64 1.45 -9.30 -10.36
N GLN A 65 0.14 -9.58 -10.25
CA GLN A 65 -0.91 -8.56 -10.25
C GLN A 65 -1.01 -7.80 -8.92
N GLY A 66 -0.68 -8.42 -7.80
CA GLY A 66 -0.73 -7.83 -6.45
C GLY A 66 0.26 -6.69 -6.23
N TRP A 67 1.36 -6.64 -6.99
CA TRP A 67 2.37 -5.58 -6.87
C TRP A 67 1.86 -4.19 -7.30
N TYR A 68 0.95 -4.12 -8.28
CA TYR A 68 0.51 -2.84 -8.86
C TYR A 68 -0.47 -2.04 -8.00
N PRO A 69 -1.55 -2.64 -7.46
CA PRO A 69 -2.57 -1.88 -6.74
C PRO A 69 -2.25 -1.69 -5.25
N VAL A 70 -1.23 -2.37 -4.72
CA VAL A 70 -0.98 -2.35 -3.27
C VAL A 70 -0.65 -0.93 -2.82
N THR A 71 -1.31 -0.51 -1.75
CA THR A 71 -1.09 0.81 -1.16
C THR A 71 0.15 0.72 -0.26
N PRO A 72 1.17 1.58 -0.44
CA PRO A 72 2.33 1.62 0.45
C PRO A 72 1.92 1.74 1.92
N GLU A 73 2.62 1.04 2.80
CA GLU A 73 2.21 0.86 4.21
C GLU A 73 1.94 2.18 4.92
N GLN A 74 2.82 3.16 4.71
CA GLN A 74 2.69 4.50 5.31
C GLN A 74 1.42 5.24 4.87
N ILE A 75 0.95 4.99 3.65
CA ILE A 75 -0.31 5.56 3.16
C ILE A 75 -1.49 4.82 3.78
N ALA A 76 -1.43 3.49 3.84
CA ALA A 76 -2.46 2.65 4.45
C ALA A 76 -2.66 2.99 5.95
N ILE A 77 -1.58 3.16 6.72
CA ILE A 77 -1.63 3.62 8.13
C ILE A 77 -2.36 4.96 8.25
N ARG A 78 -2.03 5.93 7.38
CA ARG A 78 -2.68 7.26 7.40
C ARG A 78 -4.15 7.20 7.04
N GLN A 79 -4.56 6.27 6.19
CA GLN A 79 -5.97 6.05 5.87
C GLN A 79 -6.68 5.41 7.06
N ALA A 80 -6.11 4.36 7.64
CA ALA A 80 -6.66 3.67 8.80
C ALA A 80 -6.82 4.57 10.03
N LYS A 81 -5.87 5.49 10.29
CA LYS A 81 -5.99 6.49 11.37
C LYS A 81 -7.23 7.37 11.26
N ARG A 82 -7.76 7.59 10.05
CA ARG A 82 -9.01 8.37 9.87
C ARG A 82 -10.26 7.57 10.25
N CYS A 83 -10.13 6.26 10.37
CA CYS A 83 -11.18 5.32 10.71
C CYS A 83 -11.04 4.80 12.15
N GLU A 84 -10.19 5.40 12.99
CA GLU A 84 -9.93 4.95 14.37
C GLU A 84 -11.21 4.88 15.25
N ASN A 85 -12.20 5.73 14.97
CA ASN A 85 -13.46 5.78 15.69
C ASN A 85 -14.57 4.95 15.02
N ALA A 86 -14.27 4.21 13.94
CA ALA A 86 -15.23 3.35 13.29
C ALA A 86 -15.33 2.01 14.04
N THR A 87 -16.54 1.48 14.20
CA THR A 87 -16.73 0.13 14.77
C THR A 87 -16.47 -0.95 13.73
N VAL A 88 -16.80 -0.68 12.46
CA VAL A 88 -16.68 -1.61 11.34
C VAL A 88 -16.15 -0.88 10.12
N VAL A 89 -15.17 -1.48 9.44
CA VAL A 89 -14.63 -1.00 8.17
C VAL A 89 -14.81 -2.09 7.12
N ILE A 90 -15.30 -1.73 5.95
CA ILE A 90 -15.47 -2.63 4.81
C ILE A 90 -14.49 -2.21 3.72
N ASP A 91 -13.55 -3.09 3.38
CA ASP A 91 -12.68 -2.93 2.22
C ASP A 91 -13.23 -3.75 1.05
N CYS A 92 -13.93 -3.08 0.12
CA CYS A 92 -14.53 -3.73 -1.04
C CYS A 92 -13.49 -4.21 -2.07
N PHE A 93 -12.23 -3.75 -1.97
CA PHE A 93 -11.17 -4.04 -2.94
C PHE A 93 -9.84 -4.27 -2.21
N ALA A 94 -9.85 -5.18 -1.24
CA ALA A 94 -8.70 -5.43 -0.37
C ALA A 94 -7.44 -5.88 -1.13
N GLY A 95 -7.59 -6.53 -2.29
CA GLY A 95 -6.48 -7.08 -3.07
C GLY A 95 -5.63 -8.00 -2.20
N VAL A 96 -4.32 -7.75 -2.16
CA VAL A 96 -3.36 -8.46 -1.29
C VAL A 96 -3.37 -7.99 0.18
N GLY A 97 -4.30 -7.11 0.56
CA GLY A 97 -4.56 -6.75 1.95
C GLY A 97 -3.81 -5.52 2.49
N GLY A 98 -3.12 -4.75 1.64
CA GLY A 98 -2.30 -3.61 2.11
C GLY A 98 -3.03 -2.58 2.99
N ASN A 99 -4.28 -2.22 2.64
CA ASN A 99 -5.11 -1.34 3.48
C ASN A 99 -5.80 -2.12 4.62
N ALA A 100 -6.34 -3.30 4.31
CA ALA A 100 -7.04 -4.16 5.26
C ALA A 100 -6.21 -4.46 6.52
N ILE A 101 -4.92 -4.77 6.36
CA ILE A 101 -4.00 -5.04 7.47
C ILE A 101 -3.93 -3.84 8.43
N GLN A 102 -3.87 -2.63 7.89
CA GLN A 102 -3.76 -1.41 8.71
C GLN A 102 -5.07 -1.05 9.39
N PHE A 103 -6.22 -1.31 8.76
CA PHE A 103 -7.51 -1.19 9.42
C PHE A 103 -7.65 -2.18 10.59
N ALA A 104 -7.23 -3.43 10.41
CA ALA A 104 -7.26 -4.43 11.48
C ALA A 104 -6.38 -4.04 12.68
N SER A 105 -5.19 -3.50 12.41
CA SER A 105 -4.24 -3.09 13.45
C SER A 105 -4.76 -1.95 14.33
N LEU A 106 -5.51 -1.01 13.76
CA LEU A 106 -6.04 0.14 14.47
C LEU A 106 -7.37 -0.12 15.18
N LEU A 107 -8.19 -1.07 14.70
CA LEU A 107 -9.47 -1.42 15.32
C LEU A 107 -9.32 -2.30 16.58
N GLY A 108 -8.10 -2.48 17.08
CA GLY A 108 -7.85 -3.17 18.34
C GLY A 108 -8.06 -4.69 18.26
N VAL A 109 -7.92 -5.29 17.08
CA VAL A 109 -7.77 -6.74 16.98
C VAL A 109 -6.41 -7.07 17.59
N ASP A 110 -6.42 -7.67 18.80
CA ASP A 110 -5.22 -7.95 19.61
C ASP A 110 -4.03 -8.38 18.73
N SER A 111 -2.84 -7.84 19.02
CA SER A 111 -1.62 -8.10 18.23
C SER A 111 -1.30 -9.60 18.09
N GLN A 112 -1.73 -10.43 19.05
CA GLN A 112 -1.66 -11.89 18.98
C GLN A 112 -2.65 -12.49 17.97
N LEU A 113 -3.85 -11.93 17.86
CA LEU A 113 -4.91 -12.32 16.94
C LEU A 113 -4.62 -11.83 15.52
N LEU A 114 -3.91 -10.71 15.36
CA LEU A 114 -3.43 -10.20 14.09
C LEU A 114 -2.24 -11.00 13.56
N ASN A 115 -1.31 -11.41 14.41
CA ASN A 115 -0.27 -12.39 14.05
C ASN A 115 -0.88 -13.76 13.73
N TYR A 116 -1.86 -14.23 14.52
CA TYR A 116 -2.58 -15.47 14.26
C TYR A 116 -3.48 -15.40 13.01
N GLN A 117 -4.06 -14.24 12.69
CA GLN A 117 -4.73 -14.00 11.42
C GLN A 117 -3.73 -13.92 10.28
N PHE A 118 -2.56 -13.30 10.44
CA PHE A 118 -1.50 -13.33 9.45
C PHE A 118 -1.06 -14.76 9.12
N ASP A 119 -0.81 -15.56 10.16
CA ASP A 119 -0.45 -16.97 10.04
C ASP A 119 -1.60 -17.80 9.41
N LYS A 120 -2.87 -17.50 9.76
CA LYS A 120 -4.04 -18.18 9.18
C LYS A 120 -4.40 -17.74 7.77
N PHE A 121 -4.23 -16.47 7.42
CA PHE A 121 -4.49 -15.94 6.08
C PHE A 121 -3.42 -16.47 5.10
N LEU A 122 -2.18 -16.63 5.57
CA LEU A 122 -1.12 -17.33 4.84
C LEU A 122 -1.37 -18.84 4.75
N ALA A 123 -1.88 -19.48 5.80
CA ALA A 123 -2.18 -20.92 5.79
C ALA A 123 -3.40 -21.31 4.95
N LEU A 124 -4.47 -20.51 4.92
CA LEU A 124 -5.68 -20.80 4.13
C LEU A 124 -5.53 -20.46 2.64
N TRP A 125 -4.51 -19.68 2.24
CA TRP A 125 -4.26 -19.33 0.83
C TRP A 125 -3.17 -20.22 0.19
N PHE A 126 -2.59 -21.16 0.94
CA PHE A 126 -1.54 -22.10 0.47
C PHE A 126 -1.85 -23.59 0.70
N THR A 127 -3.10 -23.93 1.04
CA THR A 127 -3.64 -25.31 0.93
C THR A 127 -4.81 -25.33 -0.01
#